data_AF-A0A168E496-F1
#
_entry.id   AF-A0A168E496-F1
#
_cell.length_a   1.000
_cell.length_b   1.000
_cell.length_c   1.000
_cell.angle_alpha   90.00
_cell.angle_beta   90.00
_cell.angle_gamma   90.00
#
_symmetry.space_group_name_H-M   'P 1'
#
loop_
_entity.id
_entity.type
_entity.pdbx_description
1 polymer ?
#
loop_
_entity_poly.entity_id
_entity_poly.type
_entity_poly.pdbx_seq_one_letter_code
_entity_poly.pdbx_strand_id
1 'polypeptide(L)'
;MTAVTDPTTTGPSTPESTVTAPATEQTATTATTATAGTAVCRLDALVPERGVAALLTRADGTTVQVALFRLLDDTVRAVQQLDPYSGAHVISRGIVGTRNGVPTVAGPVYKQVFDLATGRCLDTGGKSPKAGLGDDLTTYPVEVRDGVVHVGPA
;
A
#
# COMPACT_ATOMS: atom_id res chain seq x y z
N MET A 1 60.14 -4.63 -55.94
CA MET A 1 59.01 -3.79 -55.50
C MET A 1 58.16 -4.66 -54.58
N THR A 2 58.63 -4.80 -53.35
CA THR A 2 57.94 -4.33 -52.11
C THR A 2 56.82 -5.33 -51.73
N ALA A 3 57.16 -6.36 -50.94
CA ALA A 3 56.85 -6.52 -49.51
C ALA A 3 55.33 -6.78 -49.27
N VAL A 4 54.89 -7.73 -48.45
CA VAL A 4 55.02 -7.78 -46.99
C VAL A 4 54.56 -9.17 -46.46
N THR A 5 55.41 -9.70 -45.59
CA THR A 5 55.34 -10.71 -44.50
C THR A 5 54.02 -11.42 -44.05
N ASP A 6 54.20 -12.75 -43.87
CA ASP A 6 53.60 -13.71 -42.90
C ASP A 6 53.86 -13.30 -41.41
N PRO A 7 53.63 -14.09 -40.32
CA PRO A 7 52.60 -15.08 -39.94
C PRO A 7 52.08 -14.84 -38.48
N THR A 8 51.29 -15.80 -37.94
CA THR A 8 51.33 -16.30 -36.53
C THR A 8 50.19 -15.94 -35.58
N THR A 9 49.38 -16.98 -35.30
CA THR A 9 48.53 -17.20 -34.13
C THR A 9 49.25 -16.94 -32.80
N THR A 10 48.68 -16.08 -31.96
CA THR A 10 49.12 -15.90 -30.57
C THR A 10 47.91 -16.09 -29.65
N GLY A 11 47.91 -17.17 -28.87
CA GLY A 11 47.05 -17.29 -27.69
C GLY A 11 47.66 -16.52 -26.52
N PRO A 12 46.87 -16.16 -25.49
CA PRO A 12 47.45 -15.67 -24.24
C PRO A 12 47.18 -16.60 -23.04
N SER A 13 48.27 -16.73 -22.30
CA SER A 13 48.54 -17.29 -20.98
C SER A 13 47.84 -16.55 -19.82
N THR A 14 47.50 -17.29 -18.76
CA THR A 14 47.44 -16.86 -17.33
C THR A 14 48.89 -16.91 -16.78
N PRO A 15 49.33 -16.21 -15.70
CA PRO A 15 48.59 -15.77 -14.50
C PRO A 15 49.04 -14.45 -13.82
N GLU A 16 48.41 -14.18 -12.65
CA GLU A 16 48.97 -13.58 -11.41
C GLU A 16 48.32 -12.28 -10.86
N SER A 17 48.11 -12.35 -9.55
CA SER A 17 47.39 -11.51 -8.60
C SER A 17 47.87 -10.07 -8.47
N THR A 18 46.95 -9.16 -8.15
CA THR A 18 47.24 -7.99 -7.29
C THR A 18 46.01 -7.67 -6.43
N VAL A 19 46.23 -7.65 -5.13
CA VAL A 19 45.32 -7.20 -4.08
C VAL A 19 45.15 -5.67 -4.19
N THR A 20 43.91 -5.20 -4.28
CA THR A 20 43.56 -3.80 -4.03
C THR A 20 42.33 -3.77 -3.12
N ALA A 21 42.45 -3.01 -2.04
CA ALA A 21 41.45 -2.79 -0.99
C ALA A 21 40.11 -2.28 -1.53
N PRO A 22 38.98 -2.54 -0.83
CA PRO A 22 37.71 -1.93 -1.21
C PRO A 22 37.76 -0.42 -0.96
N ALA A 23 37.60 0.33 -2.04
CA ALA A 23 37.21 1.73 -1.99
C ALA A 23 35.81 1.81 -1.37
N THR A 24 35.65 2.76 -0.44
CA THR A 24 34.41 3.10 0.24
C THR A 24 33.27 3.32 -0.75
N GLU A 25 32.36 2.35 -0.85
CA GLU A 25 31.15 2.45 -1.64
C GLU A 25 30.12 3.26 -0.85
N GLN A 26 29.98 4.52 -1.23
CA GLN A 26 28.92 5.40 -0.77
C GLN A 26 27.87 5.45 -1.87
N THR A 27 26.74 4.76 -1.75
CA THR A 27 25.60 5.00 -2.65
C THR A 27 24.25 4.78 -1.96
N ALA A 28 23.62 5.93 -1.71
CA ALA A 28 22.20 6.23 -1.72
C ALA A 28 21.27 5.55 -0.69
N THR A 29 21.21 6.15 0.51
CA THR A 29 19.95 6.18 1.26
C THR A 29 18.93 6.99 0.46
N THR A 30 17.98 6.32 -0.19
CA THR A 30 16.81 6.99 -0.75
C THR A 30 16.00 7.55 0.42
N ALA A 31 16.17 8.84 0.71
CA ALA A 31 15.31 9.54 1.64
C ALA A 31 13.92 9.61 1.02
N THR A 32 13.03 8.69 1.42
CA THR A 32 11.60 8.82 1.19
C THR A 32 11.16 10.09 1.92
N THR A 33 10.85 11.14 1.16
CA THR A 33 10.20 12.34 1.70
C THR A 33 8.88 11.88 2.32
N ALA A 34 8.87 11.70 3.65
CA ALA A 34 7.70 11.28 4.38
C ALA A 34 6.66 12.41 4.30
N THR A 35 5.70 12.28 3.39
CA THR A 35 4.50 13.12 3.41
C THR A 35 3.85 12.91 4.77
N ALA A 36 3.82 13.97 5.60
CA ALA A 36 3.28 13.88 6.94
C ALA A 36 1.79 13.54 6.88
N GLY A 37 1.43 12.31 7.24
CA GLY A 37 0.03 11.88 7.31
C GLY A 37 -0.76 12.63 8.38
N THR A 38 -2.05 12.82 8.13
CA THR A 38 -2.99 13.47 9.05
C THR A 38 -3.18 12.59 10.28
N ALA A 39 -2.91 13.14 11.47
CA ALA A 39 -3.22 12.45 12.73
C ALA A 39 -4.74 12.32 12.89
N VAL A 40 -5.24 11.10 13.14
CA VAL A 40 -6.68 10.82 13.20
C VAL A 40 -7.13 10.53 14.63
N CYS A 41 -6.57 9.51 15.26
CA CYS A 41 -6.96 9.07 16.59
C CYS A 41 -5.84 8.27 17.26
N ARG A 42 -6.01 7.98 18.55
CA ARG A 42 -5.16 7.03 19.27
C ARG A 42 -5.47 5.60 18.81
N LEU A 43 -4.45 4.73 18.76
CA LEU A 43 -4.63 3.32 18.40
C LEU A 43 -5.59 2.59 19.35
N ASP A 44 -5.53 2.93 20.65
CA ASP A 44 -6.40 2.36 21.69
C ASP A 44 -7.88 2.75 21.55
N ALA A 45 -8.19 3.82 20.82
CA ALA A 45 -9.56 4.19 20.48
C ALA A 45 -10.15 3.30 19.36
N LEU A 46 -9.30 2.59 18.61
CA LEU A 46 -9.73 1.58 17.66
C LEU A 46 -9.85 0.23 18.38
N VAL A 47 -11.10 -0.20 18.57
CA VAL A 47 -11.38 -1.57 19.01
C VAL A 47 -11.04 -2.53 17.86
N PRO A 48 -10.26 -3.60 18.09
CA PRO A 48 -9.94 -4.57 17.05
C PRO A 48 -11.19 -5.06 16.31
N GLU A 49 -11.07 -5.16 14.99
CA GLU A 49 -12.09 -5.61 14.04
C GLU A 49 -13.38 -4.78 13.98
N ARG A 50 -13.42 -3.64 14.69
CA ARG A 50 -14.53 -2.67 14.60
C ARG A 50 -14.08 -1.47 13.78
N GLY A 51 -14.76 -1.27 12.65
CA GLY A 51 -14.47 -0.12 11.80
C GLY A 51 -14.91 1.21 12.42
N VAL A 52 -14.13 2.25 12.16
CA VAL A 52 -14.40 3.63 12.59
C VAL A 52 -14.32 4.56 11.39
N ALA A 53 -15.28 5.48 11.26
CA ALA A 53 -15.26 6.50 10.24
C ALA A 53 -14.42 7.70 10.67
N ALA A 54 -13.65 8.28 9.75
CA ALA A 54 -12.90 9.51 9.99
C ALA A 54 -12.99 10.47 8.79
N LEU A 55 -12.79 11.75 9.08
CA LEU A 55 -12.68 12.82 8.09
C LEU A 55 -11.23 13.25 7.97
N LEU A 56 -10.71 13.29 6.75
CA LEU A 56 -9.38 13.81 6.45
C LEU A 56 -9.50 15.07 5.61
N THR A 57 -8.91 16.16 6.07
CA THR A 57 -8.78 17.38 5.28
C THR A 57 -7.49 17.32 4.45
N ARG A 58 -7.62 17.43 3.13
CA ARG A 58 -6.51 17.45 2.18
C ARG A 58 -5.87 18.85 2.10
N ALA A 59 -4.70 18.92 1.48
CA ALA A 59 -3.95 20.17 1.32
C ALA A 59 -4.70 21.24 0.50
N ASP A 60 -5.60 20.83 -0.40
CA ASP A 60 -6.46 21.71 -1.20
C ASP A 60 -7.72 22.18 -0.45
N GLY A 61 -7.87 21.83 0.83
CA GLY A 61 -9.03 22.17 1.66
C GLY A 61 -10.23 21.24 1.47
N THR A 62 -10.16 20.26 0.56
CA THR A 62 -11.23 19.27 0.40
C THR A 62 -11.23 18.27 1.55
N THR A 63 -12.40 17.72 1.88
CA THR A 63 -12.54 16.71 2.94
C THR A 63 -12.93 15.37 2.34
N VAL A 64 -12.25 14.30 2.77
CA VAL A 64 -12.56 12.93 2.37
C VAL A 64 -12.94 12.08 3.58
N GLN A 65 -13.84 11.13 3.38
CA GLN A 65 -14.26 10.18 4.41
C GLN A 65 -13.57 8.84 4.23
N VAL A 66 -12.94 8.36 5.30
CA VAL A 66 -12.25 7.06 5.33
C VAL A 66 -12.83 6.16 6.43
N ALA A 67 -12.66 4.86 6.24
CA ALA A 67 -12.95 3.83 7.22
C ALA A 67 -11.63 3.23 7.71
N LEU A 68 -11.41 3.27 9.02
CA LEU A 68 -10.26 2.69 9.71
C LEU A 68 -10.65 1.35 10.33
N PHE A 69 -9.78 0.36 10.20
CA PHE A 69 -9.90 -0.94 10.84
C PHE A 69 -8.58 -1.31 11.51
N ARG A 70 -8.59 -1.53 12.82
CA ARG A 70 -7.50 -2.21 13.53
C ARG A 70 -7.72 -3.70 13.44
N LEU A 71 -6.78 -4.45 12.90
CA LEU A 71 -6.84 -5.91 12.80
C LEU A 71 -6.36 -6.55 14.11
N LEU A 72 -6.50 -7.89 14.22
CA LEU A 72 -6.08 -8.63 15.42
C LEU A 72 -4.57 -8.63 15.66
N ASP A 73 -3.77 -8.42 14.61
CA ASP A 73 -2.31 -8.26 14.67
C ASP A 73 -1.86 -6.81 14.96
N ASP A 74 -2.80 -5.96 15.40
CA ASP A 74 -2.62 -4.53 15.64
C ASP A 74 -2.27 -3.67 14.41
N THR A 75 -2.21 -4.26 13.22
CA THR A 75 -2.08 -3.48 11.99
C THR A 75 -3.35 -2.68 11.73
N VAL A 76 -3.20 -1.45 11.23
CA VAL A 76 -4.33 -0.58 10.90
C VAL A 76 -4.44 -0.44 9.39
N ARG A 77 -5.65 -0.65 8.86
CA ARG A 77 -6.00 -0.46 7.45
C ARG A 77 -6.96 0.71 7.31
N ALA A 78 -6.76 1.50 6.27
CA ALA A 78 -7.63 2.62 5.91
C ALA A 78 -8.10 2.47 4.47
N VAL A 79 -9.41 2.55 4.28
CA VAL A 79 -10.06 2.52 2.96
C VAL A 79 -11.08 3.63 2.85
N GLN A 80 -11.57 3.93 1.64
CA GLN A 80 -12.66 4.89 1.47
C GLN A 80 -13.91 4.44 2.26
N GLN A 81 -14.63 5.40 2.84
CA GLN A 81 -15.86 5.12 3.57
C GLN A 81 -17.04 4.83 2.63
N LEU A 82 -16.99 5.36 1.40
CA LEU A 82 -18.02 5.17 0.38
C LEU A 82 -18.00 3.75 -0.15
N ASP A 83 -19.09 3.02 0.03
CA ASP A 83 -19.32 1.72 -0.60
C ASP A 83 -19.73 1.95 -2.07
N PRO A 84 -18.94 1.46 -3.06
CA PRO A 84 -19.22 1.71 -4.47
C PRO A 84 -20.50 1.04 -4.98
N TYR A 85 -20.99 -0.02 -4.32
CA TYR A 85 -22.18 -0.75 -4.77
C TYR A 85 -23.47 -0.16 -4.21
N SER A 86 -23.47 0.27 -2.95
CA SER A 86 -24.64 0.93 -2.37
C SER A 86 -24.68 2.43 -2.66
N GLY A 87 -23.53 3.07 -2.85
CA GLY A 87 -23.40 4.54 -2.94
C GLY A 87 -23.51 5.23 -1.58
N ALA A 88 -23.40 4.49 -0.48
CA ALA A 88 -23.52 5.02 0.87
C ALA A 88 -22.18 5.03 1.62
N HIS A 89 -21.99 6.01 2.50
CA HIS A 89 -20.81 6.13 3.36
C HIS A 89 -20.91 5.20 4.58
N VAL A 90 -20.65 3.91 4.37
CA VAL A 90 -20.95 2.87 5.38
C VAL A 90 -19.86 1.82 5.57
N ILE A 91 -18.73 1.83 4.84
CA ILE A 91 -17.75 0.73 4.88
C ILE A 91 -17.26 0.40 6.29
N SER A 92 -16.99 1.39 7.13
CA SER A 92 -16.62 1.20 8.56
C SER A 92 -17.61 0.38 9.38
N ARG A 93 -18.86 0.23 8.93
CA ARG A 93 -19.87 -0.62 9.58
C ARG A 93 -19.84 -2.06 9.09
N GLY A 94 -18.93 -2.40 8.19
CA GLY A 94 -18.77 -3.73 7.63
C GLY A 94 -18.24 -4.71 8.66
N ILE A 95 -18.44 -5.99 8.39
CA ILE A 95 -17.92 -7.08 9.22
C ILE A 95 -16.53 -7.42 8.70
N VAL A 96 -15.51 -7.29 9.55
CA VAL A 96 -14.16 -7.76 9.25
C VAL A 96 -14.14 -9.28 9.27
N GLY A 97 -13.39 -9.88 8.35
CA GLY A 97 -13.19 -11.33 8.30
C GLY A 97 -11.91 -11.67 7.54
N THR A 98 -11.75 -12.95 7.22
CA THR A 98 -10.57 -13.44 6.49
C THR A 98 -11.00 -14.34 5.35
N ARG A 99 -10.37 -14.18 4.18
CA ARG A 99 -10.56 -15.06 3.02
C ARG A 99 -9.20 -15.46 2.46
N ASN A 100 -8.89 -16.75 2.46
CA ASN A 100 -7.60 -17.28 2.00
C ASN A 100 -6.39 -16.58 2.63
N GLY A 101 -6.48 -16.24 3.92
CA GLY A 101 -5.44 -15.53 4.67
C GLY A 101 -5.40 -14.00 4.47
N VAL A 102 -6.26 -13.45 3.61
CA VAL A 102 -6.35 -12.00 3.37
C VAL A 102 -7.38 -11.37 4.33
N PRO A 103 -7.05 -10.27 5.03
CA PRO A 103 -8.02 -9.54 5.83
C PRO A 103 -9.04 -8.85 4.92
N THR A 104 -10.32 -9.01 5.24
CA THR A 104 -11.42 -8.52 4.40
C THR A 104 -12.43 -7.74 5.22
N VAL A 105 -13.24 -6.93 4.54
CA VAL A 105 -14.46 -6.34 5.08
C VAL A 105 -15.63 -6.65 4.16
N ALA A 106 -16.72 -7.16 4.75
CA ALA A 106 -17.98 -7.34 4.04
C ALA A 106 -18.80 -6.05 4.09
N GLY A 107 -19.14 -5.49 2.94
CA GLY A 107 -19.99 -4.30 2.79
C GLY A 107 -21.32 -4.47 3.53
N PRO A 108 -21.77 -3.49 4.34
CA PRO A 108 -22.94 -3.67 5.21
C PRO A 108 -24.24 -3.96 4.48
N VAL A 109 -24.42 -3.38 3.29
CA VAL A 109 -25.70 -3.37 2.57
C VAL A 109 -25.85 -4.63 1.73
N TYR A 110 -24.91 -4.86 0.81
CA TYR A 110 -25.02 -5.93 -0.19
C TYR A 110 -23.96 -7.02 -0.06
N LYS A 111 -23.15 -6.99 1.01
CA LYS A 111 -22.20 -8.04 1.39
C LYS A 111 -21.08 -8.29 0.38
N GLN A 112 -20.73 -7.30 -0.44
CA GLN A 112 -19.49 -7.37 -1.22
C GLN A 112 -18.31 -7.58 -0.29
N VAL A 113 -17.37 -8.42 -0.69
CA VAL A 113 -16.19 -8.72 0.11
C VAL A 113 -15.03 -7.95 -0.45
N PHE A 114 -14.45 -7.04 0.33
CA PHE A 114 -13.29 -6.25 -0.07
C PHE A 114 -12.05 -6.69 0.70
N ASP A 115 -10.93 -6.77 0.02
CA ASP A 115 -9.61 -6.91 0.64
C ASP A 115 -9.24 -5.59 1.34
N LEU A 116 -8.93 -5.62 2.64
CA LEU A 116 -8.56 -4.43 3.42
C LEU A 116 -7.11 -3.95 3.16
N ALA A 117 -6.25 -4.81 2.61
CA ALA A 117 -4.87 -4.46 2.27
C ALA A 117 -4.79 -3.77 0.90
N THR A 118 -5.53 -4.27 -0.08
CA THR A 118 -5.46 -3.78 -1.47
C THR A 118 -6.68 -2.96 -1.91
N GLY A 119 -7.79 -3.05 -1.17
CA GLY A 119 -9.07 -2.45 -1.53
C GLY A 119 -9.88 -3.24 -2.55
N ARG A 120 -9.31 -4.29 -3.13
CA ARG A 120 -9.92 -5.05 -4.23
C ARG A 120 -11.23 -5.71 -3.81
N CYS A 121 -12.26 -5.61 -4.65
CA CYS A 121 -13.48 -6.39 -4.52
C CYS A 121 -13.22 -7.87 -4.91
N LEU A 122 -13.36 -8.76 -3.94
CA LEU A 122 -13.16 -10.21 -4.08
C LEU A 122 -14.47 -10.95 -4.39
N ASP A 123 -15.60 -10.33 -4.10
CA ASP A 123 -16.94 -10.86 -4.41
C ASP A 123 -17.91 -9.70 -4.60
N THR A 124 -18.47 -9.58 -5.80
CA THR A 124 -19.41 -8.52 -6.16
C THR A 124 -20.85 -8.81 -5.68
N GLY A 125 -21.12 -10.04 -5.23
CA GLY A 125 -22.46 -10.50 -4.89
C GLY A 125 -23.42 -10.45 -6.09
N GLY A 126 -22.90 -10.54 -7.31
CA GLY A 126 -23.67 -10.43 -8.55
C GLY A 126 -24.20 -9.03 -8.85
N LYS A 127 -23.68 -7.98 -8.19
CA LYS A 127 -24.05 -6.58 -8.44
C LYS A 127 -22.95 -5.84 -9.19
N SER A 128 -23.34 -4.71 -9.78
CA SER A 128 -22.41 -3.74 -10.36
C SER A 128 -22.32 -2.51 -9.45
N PRO A 129 -21.17 -1.79 -9.45
CA PRO A 129 -21.02 -0.54 -8.74
C PRO A 129 -21.98 0.52 -9.30
N LYS A 130 -22.21 1.58 -8.53
CA LYS A 130 -22.99 2.74 -8.98
C LYS A 130 -22.27 3.45 -10.12
N ALA A 131 -23.05 4.04 -11.03
CA ALA A 131 -22.52 4.76 -12.17
C ALA A 131 -21.49 5.82 -11.73
N GLY A 132 -20.31 5.81 -12.36
CA GLY A 132 -19.20 6.71 -12.03
C GLY A 132 -18.29 6.25 -10.88
N LEU A 133 -18.55 5.09 -10.25
CA LEU A 133 -17.68 4.51 -9.23
C LEU A 133 -17.01 3.22 -9.76
N GLY A 134 -15.80 2.94 -9.29
CA GLY A 134 -15.09 1.69 -9.55
C GLY A 134 -15.58 0.54 -8.67
N ASP A 135 -15.19 -0.69 -8.98
CA ASP A 135 -15.51 -1.88 -8.18
C ASP A 135 -14.76 -1.92 -6.83
N ASP A 136 -13.55 -1.38 -6.81
CA ASP A 136 -12.63 -1.48 -5.67
C ASP A 136 -12.74 -0.29 -4.72
N LEU A 137 -12.30 -0.49 -3.48
CA LEU A 137 -12.11 0.57 -2.52
C LEU A 137 -10.75 1.23 -2.72
N THR A 138 -10.71 2.56 -2.67
CA THR A 138 -9.45 3.30 -2.54
C THR A 138 -8.84 3.03 -1.16
N THR A 139 -7.57 2.64 -1.11
CA THR A 139 -6.80 2.46 0.14
C THR A 139 -6.01 3.72 0.48
N TYR A 140 -5.75 3.95 1.76
CA TYR A 140 -4.92 5.05 2.24
C TYR A 140 -3.73 4.49 3.02
N PRO A 141 -2.52 5.05 2.86
CA PRO A 141 -1.36 4.64 3.65
C PRO A 141 -1.59 5.03 5.11
N VAL A 142 -1.29 4.09 6.01
CA VAL A 142 -1.45 4.27 7.45
C VAL A 142 -0.13 4.02 8.15
N GLU A 143 0.18 4.89 9.10
CA GLU A 143 1.32 4.73 9.99
C GLU A 143 0.89 4.98 11.43
N VAL A 144 1.41 4.18 12.38
CA VAL A 144 1.17 4.41 13.81
C VAL A 144 2.46 4.96 14.42
N ARG A 145 2.42 6.20 14.92
CA ARG A 145 3.54 6.90 15.56
C ARG A 145 3.15 7.26 16.98
N ASP A 146 3.92 6.82 17.97
CA ASP A 146 3.68 7.10 19.40
C ASP A 146 2.23 6.77 19.87
N GLY A 147 1.66 5.70 19.30
CA GLY A 147 0.28 5.26 19.56
C GLY A 147 -0.80 6.12 18.91
N VAL A 148 -0.45 7.00 17.96
CA VAL A 148 -1.38 7.80 17.15
C VAL A 148 -1.40 7.25 15.72
N VAL A 149 -2.60 7.07 15.19
CA VAL A 149 -2.84 6.65 13.81
C VAL A 149 -2.77 7.88 12.90
N HIS A 150 -1.85 7.85 11.95
CA HIS A 150 -1.70 8.82 10.88
C HIS A 150 -2.15 8.22 9.55
N VAL A 151 -2.94 8.96 8.79
CA VAL A 151 -3.40 8.55 7.46
C VAL A 151 -2.87 9.53 6.42
N GLY A 152 -2.13 9.01 5.44
CA GLY A 152 -1.62 9.80 4.33
C GLY A 152 -2.62 9.94 3.18
N PRO A 153 -2.26 10.68 2.12
CA PRO A 153 -3.07 10.77 0.92
C PRO A 153 -3.17 9.42 0.20
N ALA A 154 -4.29 9.18 -0.48
CA ALA A 154 -4.49 8.02 -1.36
C ALA A 154 -3.66 8.13 -2.64
#